data_AF-M1JJJ9-F1
#
_entry.id   AF-M1JJJ9-F1
#
_cell.length_a   1.000
_cell.length_b   1.000
_cell.length_c   1.000
_cell.angle_alpha   90.00
_cell.angle_beta   90.00
_cell.angle_gamma   90.00
#
_symmetry.space_group_name_H-M   'P 1'
#
loop_
_entity.id
_entity.type
_entity.pdbx_description
1 polymer ?
#
loop_
_entity_poly.entity_id
_entity_poly.type
_entity_poly.pdbx_seq_one_letter_code
_entity_poly.pdbx_strand_id
1 'polypeptide(L)'
;MHPGYGESIRCYCRLGSEDPDMLHCDTCGNWLHTVCCGFFSNKDRRIPRREFSCFYCTRHITKADSADALFRRILSIVYTEGLKNKVWLCHRLGITEWQSSKQTRKMADEGFIRVVGKHRAISYEVVKTQETKDKIRSYFGT
;
A
#
# COMPACT_ATOMS: atom_id res chain seq x y z
N MET A 1 -0.06 -16.85 7.04
CA MET A 1 0.96 -17.14 8.07
C MET A 1 0.78 -16.08 9.14
N HIS A 2 0.59 -16.48 10.40
CA HIS A 2 0.48 -15.55 11.53
C HIS A 2 1.87 -15.30 12.11
N PRO A 3 2.16 -14.10 12.64
CA PRO A 3 3.42 -13.83 13.33
C PRO A 3 3.61 -14.80 14.52
N GLY A 4 4.80 -15.39 14.62
CA GLY A 4 5.21 -16.18 15.78
C GLY A 4 5.41 -15.33 17.03
N TYR A 5 5.61 -15.98 18.18
CA TYR A 5 5.84 -15.28 19.45
C TYR A 5 7.10 -14.41 19.38
N GLY A 6 6.93 -13.09 19.46
CA GLY A 6 8.00 -12.08 19.32
C GLY A 6 8.07 -11.37 17.96
N GLU A 7 7.29 -11.82 16.97
CA GLU A 7 7.23 -11.21 15.64
C GLU A 7 6.13 -10.13 15.59
N SER A 8 6.45 -8.95 15.06
CA SER A 8 5.52 -7.83 14.98
C SER A 8 5.37 -7.31 13.55
N ILE A 9 4.18 -6.82 13.21
CA ILE A 9 3.96 -6.11 11.95
C ILE A 9 4.48 -4.70 12.11
N ARG A 10 5.71 -4.48 11.63
CA ARG A 10 6.38 -3.19 11.66
C ARG A 10 6.69 -2.73 10.25
N CYS A 11 5.67 -2.23 9.57
CA CYS A 11 5.78 -1.83 8.18
C CYS A 11 6.19 -0.35 7.99
N TYR A 12 6.72 0.00 6.82
CA TYR A 12 7.08 1.38 6.45
C TYR A 12 5.88 2.33 6.40
N CYS A 13 4.68 1.80 6.08
CA CYS A 13 3.44 2.57 6.10
C CYS A 13 2.95 2.91 7.51
N ARG A 14 3.62 2.40 8.56
CA ARG A 14 3.32 2.60 9.99
C ARG A 14 2.00 2.01 10.47
N LEU A 15 1.36 1.18 9.65
CA LEU A 15 0.13 0.46 10.00
C LEU A 15 0.47 -0.98 10.37
N GLY A 16 -0.20 -1.50 11.41
CA GLY A 16 0.03 -2.83 11.97
C GLY A 16 -0.99 -3.90 11.57
N SER A 17 -1.90 -3.61 10.63
CA SER A 17 -2.89 -4.58 10.15
C SER A 17 -2.27 -5.60 9.19
N GLU A 18 -2.74 -6.83 9.17
CA GLU A 18 -2.30 -7.86 8.21
C GLU A 18 -2.82 -7.60 6.78
N ASP A 19 -2.04 -7.98 5.78
CA ASP A 19 -2.48 -8.19 4.39
C ASP A 19 -2.28 -9.67 4.02
N PRO A 20 -2.98 -10.20 2.99
CA PRO A 20 -2.82 -11.61 2.58
C PRO A 20 -1.38 -12.00 2.22
N ASP A 21 -0.65 -11.08 1.57
CA ASP A 21 0.75 -11.25 1.18
C ASP A 21 1.66 -10.35 2.02
N MET A 22 2.42 -10.96 2.93
CA MET A 22 3.41 -10.30 3.78
C MET A 22 4.82 -10.82 3.49
N LEU A 23 5.83 -10.00 3.77
CA LEU A 23 7.25 -10.37 3.74
C LEU A 23 7.81 -10.38 5.16
N HIS A 24 8.54 -11.44 5.49
CA HIS A 24 9.28 -11.56 6.73
C HIS A 24 10.72 -11.11 6.53
N CYS A 25 11.22 -10.24 7.41
CA CYS A 25 12.61 -9.78 7.39
C CYS A 25 13.53 -10.73 8.19
N ASP A 26 14.49 -11.35 7.52
CA ASP A 26 15.43 -12.30 8.15
C ASP A 26 16.42 -11.62 9.11
N THR A 27 16.57 -10.29 9.03
CA THR A 27 17.50 -9.54 9.90
C THR A 27 16.85 -9.04 11.20
N CYS A 28 15.59 -8.61 11.18
CA CYS A 28 14.93 -8.03 12.36
C CYS A 28 13.65 -8.74 12.80
N GLY A 29 13.25 -9.83 12.13
CA GLY A 29 12.06 -10.62 12.46
C GLY A 29 10.72 -9.92 12.27
N ASN A 30 10.71 -8.72 11.68
CA ASN A 30 9.48 -7.97 11.47
C ASN A 30 8.76 -8.45 10.20
N TRP A 31 7.44 -8.48 10.26
CA TRP A 31 6.58 -8.65 9.10
C TRP A 31 6.24 -7.31 8.46
N LEU A 32 6.28 -7.24 7.14
CA LEU A 32 6.00 -6.05 6.35
C LEU A 32 5.00 -6.38 5.24
N HIS A 33 4.16 -5.41 4.87
CA HIS A 33 3.31 -5.58 3.70
C HIS A 33 4.19 -5.68 2.45
N THR A 34 3.92 -6.67 1.62
CA THR A 34 4.71 -6.89 0.39
C THR A 34 4.71 -5.66 -0.52
N VAL A 35 3.52 -5.05 -0.68
CA VAL A 35 3.30 -3.83 -1.46
C VAL A 35 4.01 -2.62 -0.88
N CYS A 36 4.11 -2.52 0.44
CA CYS A 36 4.88 -1.44 1.08
C CYS A 36 6.38 -1.56 0.77
N CYS A 37 6.87 -2.77 0.53
CA CYS A 37 8.25 -3.05 0.13
C CYS A 37 8.54 -2.83 -1.36
N GLY A 38 7.55 -2.45 -2.17
CA GLY A 38 7.73 -2.18 -3.60
C GLY A 38 7.43 -3.36 -4.52
N PHE A 39 6.92 -4.47 -3.98
CA PHE A 39 6.60 -5.69 -4.73
C PHE A 39 5.08 -5.90 -4.83
N PHE A 40 4.59 -6.35 -5.98
CA PHE A 40 3.14 -6.55 -6.17
C PHE A 40 2.57 -7.75 -5.41
N SER A 41 3.39 -8.77 -5.18
CA SER A 41 3.05 -9.97 -4.44
C SER A 41 4.30 -10.58 -3.82
N ASN A 42 4.13 -11.49 -2.87
CA ASN A 42 5.25 -12.24 -2.28
C ASN A 42 5.89 -13.25 -3.26
N LYS A 43 5.38 -13.32 -4.49
CA LYS A 43 5.92 -14.12 -5.60
C LYS A 43 6.72 -13.29 -6.61
N ASP A 44 6.91 -11.99 -6.34
CA ASP A 44 7.70 -11.12 -7.20
C ASP A 44 9.15 -11.65 -7.30
N ARG A 45 9.64 -11.86 -8.52
CA ARG A 45 10.96 -12.47 -8.77
C ARG A 45 12.12 -11.60 -8.31
N ARG A 46 11.89 -10.31 -8.05
CA ARG A 46 12.89 -9.39 -7.49
C ARG A 46 13.13 -9.62 -6.01
N ILE A 47 12.20 -10.29 -5.31
CA ILE A 47 12.40 -10.68 -3.92
C ILE A 47 13.52 -11.74 -3.89
N PRO A 48 14.57 -11.54 -3.07
CA PRO A 48 15.65 -12.52 -2.95
C PRO A 48 15.11 -13.90 -2.53
N ARG A 49 15.62 -14.96 -3.16
CA ARG A 49 15.19 -16.34 -2.86
C ARG A 49 15.71 -16.92 -1.55
N ARG A 50 16.74 -16.29 -0.96
CA ARG A 50 17.43 -16.78 0.25
C ARG A 50 17.08 -15.94 1.45
N GLU A 51 17.54 -14.69 1.46
CA GLU A 51 17.42 -13.78 2.59
C GLU A 51 16.86 -12.44 2.13
N PHE A 52 15.81 -11.98 2.82
CA PHE A 52 15.21 -10.66 2.66
C PHE A 52 15.52 -9.79 3.88
N SER A 53 16.27 -8.72 3.66
CA SER A 53 16.47 -7.65 4.65
C SER A 53 15.62 -6.43 4.31
N CYS A 54 14.80 -6.01 5.26
CA CYS A 54 13.94 -4.84 5.10
C CYS A 54 14.76 -3.54 5.09
N PHE A 55 14.20 -2.47 4.54
CA PHE A 55 14.81 -1.16 4.48
C PHE A 55 15.12 -0.55 5.85
N TYR A 56 14.43 -0.93 6.93
CA TYR A 56 14.86 -0.51 8.27
C TYR A 56 16.24 -1.07 8.66
N CYS A 57 16.62 -2.23 8.10
CA CYS A 57 17.90 -2.87 8.37
C CYS A 57 18.99 -2.44 7.37
N THR A 58 18.61 -2.11 6.14
CA THR A 58 19.58 -1.81 5.07
C THR A 58 19.80 -0.32 4.82
N ARG A 59 18.88 0.56 5.26
CA ARG A 59 19.01 2.01 5.05
C ARG A 59 18.20 2.85 6.04
N HIS A 60 18.34 4.16 5.96
CA HIS A 60 17.47 5.10 6.67
C HIS A 60 16.12 5.26 5.93
N ILE A 61 15.02 5.22 6.69
CA ILE A 61 13.65 5.45 6.18
C ILE A 61 13.26 6.91 6.39
N THR A 62 12.97 7.59 5.29
CA THR A 62 12.48 8.97 5.30
C THR A 62 10.95 9.03 5.46
N LYS A 63 10.42 10.24 5.68
CA LYS A 63 8.97 10.47 5.64
C LYS A 63 8.38 10.21 4.24
N ALA A 64 9.15 10.46 3.18
CA ALA A 64 8.74 10.19 1.80
C ALA A 64 8.58 8.68 1.57
N ASP A 65 9.54 7.87 2.03
CA ASP A 65 9.46 6.40 1.96
C ASP A 65 8.19 5.85 2.64
N SER A 66 7.88 6.36 3.84
CA SER A 66 6.66 5.98 4.56
C SER A 66 5.40 6.41 3.82
N ALA A 67 5.39 7.59 3.19
CA ALA A 67 4.27 8.06 2.40
C ALA A 67 4.05 7.23 1.13
N ASP A 68 5.14 6.85 0.45
CA ASP A 68 5.09 6.00 -0.75
C ASP A 68 4.65 4.58 -0.41
N ALA A 69 5.11 4.03 0.71
CA ALA A 69 4.66 2.72 1.19
C ALA A 69 3.15 2.71 1.47
N LEU A 70 2.64 3.74 2.16
CA LEU A 70 1.20 3.88 2.39
C LEU A 70 0.44 4.01 1.06
N PHE A 71 0.96 4.81 0.12
CA PHE A 71 0.29 5.01 -1.16
C PHE A 71 0.26 3.73 -2.00
N ARG A 72 1.36 2.97 -2.06
CA ARG A 72 1.39 1.64 -2.71
C ARG A 72 0.33 0.71 -2.14
N ARG A 73 0.20 0.65 -0.81
CA ARG A 73 -0.81 -0.18 -0.14
C ARG A 73 -2.24 0.25 -0.51
N ILE A 74 -2.49 1.55 -0.52
CA ILE A 74 -3.79 2.12 -0.95
C ILE A 74 -4.08 1.76 -2.41
N LEU A 75 -3.12 1.95 -3.32
CA LEU A 75 -3.30 1.60 -4.73
C LEU A 75 -3.62 0.11 -4.88
N SER A 76 -2.89 -0.77 -4.20
CA SER A 76 -3.15 -2.21 -4.26
C SER A 76 -4.57 -2.57 -3.81
N ILE A 77 -5.02 -2.02 -2.67
CA ILE A 77 -6.37 -2.26 -2.13
C ILE A 77 -7.43 -1.70 -3.07
N VAL A 78 -7.33 -0.43 -3.48
CA VAL A 78 -8.32 0.23 -4.33
C VAL A 78 -8.40 -0.44 -5.69
N TYR A 79 -7.26 -0.84 -6.27
CA TYR A 79 -7.25 -1.48 -7.58
C TYR A 79 -7.85 -2.90 -7.56
N THR A 80 -7.78 -3.59 -6.42
CA THR A 80 -8.30 -4.94 -6.24
C THR A 80 -9.76 -4.94 -5.77
N GLU A 81 -10.08 -4.14 -4.76
CA GLU A 81 -11.36 -4.13 -4.04
C GLU A 81 -12.32 -3.02 -4.50
N GLY A 82 -11.81 -2.01 -5.22
CA GLY A 82 -12.55 -0.78 -5.52
C GLY A 82 -12.46 0.26 -4.39
N LEU A 83 -12.95 1.48 -4.64
CA LEU A 83 -13.09 2.52 -3.62
C LEU A 83 -14.58 2.84 -3.40
N LYS A 84 -15.15 2.37 -2.28
CA LYS A 84 -16.57 2.58 -1.96
C LYS A 84 -16.84 4.03 -1.56
N ASN A 85 -16.09 4.53 -0.59
CA ASN A 85 -16.09 5.93 -0.15
C ASN A 85 -14.87 6.17 0.76
N LYS A 86 -14.66 7.43 1.18
CA LYS A 86 -13.53 7.82 2.05
C LYS A 86 -13.59 7.17 3.43
N VAL A 87 -14.78 6.98 3.99
CA VAL A 87 -14.98 6.37 5.32
C VAL A 87 -14.59 4.89 5.29
N TRP A 88 -15.01 4.17 4.24
CA TRP A 88 -14.59 2.80 4.00
C TRP A 88 -13.07 2.69 3.93
N LEU A 89 -12.38 3.62 3.26
CA LEU A 89 -10.92 3.61 3.18
C LEU A 89 -10.27 3.81 4.56
N CYS A 90 -10.83 4.70 5.40
CA CYS A 90 -10.39 4.88 6.78
C CYS A 90 -10.44 3.56 7.55
N HIS A 91 -11.60 2.91 7.56
CA HIS A 91 -11.79 1.65 8.30
C HIS A 91 -10.99 0.50 7.71
N ARG A 92 -10.91 0.40 6.38
CA ARG A 92 -10.22 -0.69 5.68
C ARG A 92 -8.73 -0.72 5.99
N LEU A 93 -8.11 0.45 6.21
CA LEU A 93 -6.68 0.58 6.46
C LEU A 93 -6.32 0.94 7.90
N GLY A 94 -7.25 1.47 8.69
CA GLY A 94 -6.97 2.08 9.98
C GLY A 94 -6.27 3.44 9.86
N ILE A 95 -6.64 4.25 8.85
CA ILE A 95 -6.08 5.60 8.63
C ILE A 95 -7.08 6.68 9.05
N THR A 96 -6.58 7.88 9.31
CA THR A 96 -7.42 9.03 9.68
C THR A 96 -8.22 9.56 8.48
N GLU A 97 -9.29 10.29 8.75
CA GLU A 97 -10.10 10.95 7.70
C GLU A 97 -9.29 11.94 6.85
N TRP A 98 -8.32 12.62 7.49
CA TRP A 98 -7.39 13.51 6.78
C TRP A 98 -6.51 12.71 5.82
N GLN A 99 -5.94 11.59 6.26
CA GLN A 99 -5.15 10.71 5.40
C GLN A 99 -6.01 10.17 4.26
N SER A 100 -7.21 9.65 4.54
CA SER A 100 -8.13 9.15 3.52
C SER A 100 -8.46 10.22 2.48
N SER A 101 -8.83 11.43 2.92
CA SER A 101 -9.12 12.54 2.01
C SER A 101 -7.93 12.97 1.16
N LYS A 102 -6.73 13.05 1.76
CA LYS A 102 -5.49 13.38 1.05
C LYS A 102 -5.17 12.33 -0.02
N GLN A 103 -5.30 11.05 0.31
CA GLN A 103 -4.96 9.95 -0.59
C GLN A 103 -5.99 9.77 -1.70
N THR A 104 -7.28 9.95 -1.41
CA THR A 104 -8.33 10.00 -2.44
C THR A 104 -8.09 11.14 -3.42
N ARG A 105 -7.70 12.33 -2.95
CA ARG A 105 -7.35 13.44 -3.83
C ARG A 105 -6.15 13.10 -4.70
N LYS A 106 -5.05 12.61 -4.11
CA LYS A 106 -3.86 12.18 -4.86
C LYS A 106 -4.20 11.15 -5.94
N MET A 107 -5.04 10.15 -5.63
CA MET A 107 -5.49 9.16 -6.61
C MET A 107 -6.29 9.77 -7.76
N ALA A 108 -7.14 10.76 -7.48
CA ALA A 108 -7.92 11.45 -8.50
C ALA A 108 -7.02 12.33 -9.38
N ASP A 109 -6.12 13.12 -8.77
CA ASP A 109 -5.16 13.98 -9.45
C ASP A 109 -4.22 13.15 -10.35
N GLU A 110 -3.89 11.93 -9.93
CA GLU A 110 -3.07 11.01 -10.70
C GLU A 110 -3.83 10.16 -11.72
N GLY A 111 -5.16 10.28 -11.78
CA GLY A 111 -6.00 9.57 -12.76
C GLY A 111 -6.29 8.11 -12.41
N PHE A 112 -5.98 7.64 -11.20
CA PHE A 112 -6.28 6.27 -10.76
C PHE A 112 -7.76 6.06 -10.44
N ILE A 113 -8.46 7.13 -10.07
CA ILE A 113 -9.90 7.12 -9.83
C ILE A 113 -10.57 8.31 -10.51
N ARG A 114 -11.81 8.11 -10.95
CA ARG A 114 -12.71 9.17 -11.38
C ARG A 114 -13.75 9.41 -10.28
N VAL A 115 -13.92 10.68 -9.90
CA VAL A 115 -15.00 11.09 -9.00
C VAL A 115 -16.26 11.27 -9.83
N VAL A 116 -17.34 10.57 -9.48
CA VAL A 116 -18.61 10.60 -10.20
C VAL A 116 -19.70 11.15 -9.29
N GLY A 117 -20.59 11.97 -9.83
CA GLY A 117 -21.71 12.57 -9.09
C GLY A 117 -21.40 13.96 -8.53
N LYS A 118 -22.40 14.54 -7.84
CA LYS A 118 -22.32 15.87 -7.22
C LYS A 118 -22.77 15.81 -5.75
N HIS A 119 -22.20 16.68 -4.92
CA HIS A 119 -22.55 16.86 -3.51
C HIS A 119 -22.62 15.55 -2.69
N ARG A 120 -23.83 15.14 -2.27
CA ARG A 120 -24.07 14.00 -1.37
C ARG A 120 -24.06 12.63 -2.07
N ALA A 121 -24.02 12.59 -3.39
CA ALA A 121 -24.05 11.36 -4.18
C ALA A 121 -22.68 11.06 -4.86
N ILE A 122 -21.57 11.42 -4.20
CA ILE A 122 -20.23 11.14 -4.74
C ILE A 122 -19.94 9.65 -4.67
N SER A 123 -19.58 9.07 -5.82
CA SER A 123 -18.98 7.75 -5.95
C SER A 123 -17.60 7.83 -6.61
N TYR A 124 -16.85 6.75 -6.53
CA TYR A 124 -15.52 6.65 -7.11
C TYR A 124 -15.46 5.44 -8.05
N GLU A 125 -14.95 5.67 -9.25
CA GLU A 125 -14.70 4.63 -10.23
C GLU A 125 -13.21 4.45 -10.40
N VAL A 126 -12.71 3.22 -10.28
CA VAL A 126 -11.29 2.92 -10.46
C VAL A 126 -10.96 2.82 -11.95
N VAL A 127 -10.01 3.62 -12.41
CA VAL A 127 -9.62 3.68 -13.82
C VAL A 127 -8.57 2.62 -14.11
N LYS A 128 -8.91 1.64 -14.96
CA LYS A 128 -8.07 0.46 -15.28
C LYS A 128 -7.59 0.43 -16.74
N THR A 129 -7.00 1.52 -17.22
CA THR A 129 -6.41 1.61 -18.57
C THR A 129 -4.99 1.02 -18.57
N GLN A 130 -4.40 0.86 -19.76
CA GLN A 130 -3.00 0.45 -19.84
C GLN A 130 -2.07 1.50 -19.23
N GLU A 131 -2.34 2.78 -19.50
CA GLU A 131 -1.62 3.92 -18.90
C GLU A 131 -1.65 3.89 -17.37
N THR A 132 -2.82 3.68 -16.74
CA THR A 132 -2.88 3.62 -15.27
C THR A 132 -2.18 2.39 -14.71
N LYS A 133 -2.20 1.26 -15.42
CA LYS A 133 -1.41 0.07 -15.03
C LYS A 133 0.09 0.35 -15.08
N ASP A 134 0.57 1.03 -16.12
CA ASP A 134 1.99 1.37 -16.26
C ASP A 134 2.43 2.39 -15.21
N LYS A 135 1.58 3.37 -14.91
CA LYS A 135 1.80 4.30 -13.79
C LYS A 135 1.76 3.62 -12.43
N ILE A 136 0.88 2.64 -12.21
CA ILE A 136 0.94 1.82 -10.99
C ILE A 136 2.28 1.10 -10.93
N ARG A 137 2.75 0.47 -12.02
CA ARG A 137 4.06 -0.22 -12.03
C ARG A 137 5.22 0.68 -11.66
N SER A 138 5.21 1.97 -12.03
CA SER A 138 6.28 2.90 -11.64
C SER A 138 6.37 3.14 -10.13
N TYR A 139 5.28 2.92 -9.38
CA TYR A 139 5.33 2.94 -7.91
C TYR A 139 5.99 1.70 -7.31
N PHE A 140 6.05 0.59 -8.04
CA PHE A 140 6.51 -0.73 -7.60
C PHE A 140 7.77 -1.13 -8.37
N GLY A 141 8.83 -0.32 -8.24
CA GLY A 141 10.04 -0.40 -9.06
C GLY A 141 11.34 -0.22 -8.28
N THR A 142 11.34 -0.49 -6.97
CA THR A 142 12.58 -0.50 -6.17
C THR A 142 13.51 -1.61 -6.61
#